data_AF-K1YMX6-F1
#
_entry.id   AF-K1YMX6-F1
#
_cell.length_a   1.000
_cell.length_b   1.000
_cell.length_c   1.000
_cell.angle_alpha   90.00
_cell.angle_beta   90.00
_cell.angle_gamma   90.00
#
_symmetry.space_group_name_H-M   'P 1'
#
loop_
_entity.id
_entity.type
_entity.pdbx_description
1 polymer ?
#
loop_
_entity_poly.entity_id
_entity_poly.type
_entity_poly.pdbx_seq_one_letter_code
_entity_poly.pdbx_strand_id
1 'polypeptide(L)'
;MQKNGPDREVVILMTDMVQYSSKSLGMEPEEIRDFLIDYHDRIYDLLDREEFSPVEIEPFAGDGCLVIFDKRPGEDRSGVCSRALLATVRLAEAVADGLLAVTRMGLLLGTITEARLGNRMAKFGASFAVANRLEELCGYFGMQLLMDREIARYQKGFAPYLVNIAKVSLTSVQHPMNIFTLYKPGLQHCPRELDEAKLLQFVGMKNQAMELFTGNSQQGIEPDFPRVREQLLVAQRFFREITDREDPAIERILEYIRETPCPADDFNGCGMKLLEKKRDSLGDRLVHLSKQLLRAMNQDFYHALVVDTKWEKYFKLEWRKKGEIIIKIDSLPDGIYYLDSGTATTVNSKGEVLSTIEAGSVFGEMAYFGGEQRRTATVIAATDVVLRKLATEDFHRLPVIMNIFERIAMARRREIASSGNRPEDKAASQPVAFN
;
A
#
# COMPACT_ATOMS: atom_id res chain seq x y z
N MET A 1 9.23 -39.42 -29.30
CA MET A 1 9.55 -38.28 -28.41
C MET A 1 10.00 -37.11 -29.28
N GLN A 2 9.10 -36.18 -29.60
CA GLN A 2 9.41 -34.88 -30.23
C GLN A 2 8.07 -34.14 -30.38
N LYS A 3 7.70 -33.23 -29.47
CA LYS A 3 6.48 -32.40 -29.60
C LYS A 3 6.49 -31.08 -28.78
N ASN A 4 7.64 -30.58 -28.36
CA ASN A 4 7.69 -29.22 -27.81
C ASN A 4 8.15 -28.29 -28.95
N GLY A 5 7.34 -27.28 -29.25
CA GLY A 5 7.77 -26.15 -30.06
C GLY A 5 8.91 -25.40 -29.37
N PRO A 6 9.66 -24.57 -30.10
CA PRO A 6 10.70 -23.74 -29.49
C PRO A 6 10.09 -22.79 -28.47
N ASP A 7 10.85 -22.46 -27.42
CA ASP A 7 10.47 -21.42 -26.47
C ASP A 7 10.41 -20.07 -27.21
N ARG A 8 9.29 -19.37 -27.04
CA ARG A 8 9.04 -18.06 -27.64
C ARG A 8 8.95 -17.00 -26.56
N GLU A 9 9.63 -15.88 -26.75
CA GLU A 9 9.49 -14.70 -25.90
C GLU A 9 8.38 -13.81 -26.46
N VAL A 10 7.33 -13.60 -25.68
CA VAL A 10 6.08 -12.95 -26.08
C VAL A 10 5.64 -11.97 -24.99
N VAL A 11 4.77 -11.02 -25.34
CA VAL A 11 4.04 -10.24 -24.34
C VAL A 11 2.66 -10.85 -24.14
N ILE A 12 2.33 -11.13 -22.89
CA ILE A 12 1.07 -11.74 -22.46
C ILE A 12 0.24 -10.66 -21.81
N LEU A 13 -0.98 -10.47 -22.30
CA LEU A 13 -2.01 -9.65 -21.69
C LEU A 13 -3.11 -10.59 -21.16
N MET A 14 -3.33 -10.55 -19.86
CA MET A 14 -4.47 -11.19 -19.21
C MET A 14 -5.53 -10.14 -18.94
N THR A 15 -6.77 -10.43 -19.30
CA THR A 15 -7.90 -9.54 -19.04
C THR A 15 -9.01 -10.27 -18.30
N ASP A 16 -9.72 -9.54 -17.43
CA ASP A 16 -10.89 -10.05 -16.72
C ASP A 16 -11.90 -8.93 -16.44
N MET A 17 -13.20 -9.24 -16.51
CA MET A 17 -14.24 -8.25 -16.33
C MET A 17 -14.45 -7.93 -14.84
N VAL A 18 -14.61 -6.65 -14.51
CA VAL A 18 -14.99 -6.24 -13.16
C VAL A 18 -16.47 -6.55 -12.91
N GLN A 19 -16.73 -7.25 -11.81
CA GLN A 19 -18.06 -7.56 -11.28
C GLN A 19 -18.96 -8.39 -12.22
N TYR A 20 -18.37 -9.26 -13.05
CA TYR A 20 -19.14 -10.16 -13.92
C TYR A 20 -20.25 -10.92 -13.18
N SER A 21 -19.94 -11.55 -12.03
CA SER A 21 -20.95 -12.28 -11.25
C SER A 21 -22.12 -11.42 -10.76
N SER A 22 -21.91 -10.11 -10.57
CA SER A 22 -22.98 -9.18 -10.20
C SER A 22 -23.77 -8.72 -11.43
N LYS A 23 -23.11 -8.60 -12.59
CA LYS A 23 -23.75 -8.21 -13.85
C LYS A 23 -24.60 -9.34 -14.42
N SER A 24 -24.14 -10.59 -14.29
CA SER A 24 -24.88 -11.78 -14.72
C SER A 24 -25.96 -12.22 -13.72
N LEU A 25 -26.07 -11.55 -12.57
CA LEU A 25 -27.05 -11.89 -11.54
C LEU A 25 -28.47 -11.58 -12.04
N GLY A 26 -29.24 -12.64 -12.29
CA GLY A 26 -30.62 -12.53 -12.79
C GLY A 26 -30.76 -12.45 -14.30
N MET A 27 -29.67 -12.64 -15.05
CA MET A 27 -29.72 -12.87 -16.49
C MET A 27 -30.08 -14.33 -16.80
N GLU A 28 -30.88 -14.55 -17.84
CA GLU A 28 -31.10 -15.88 -18.40
C GLU A 28 -29.83 -16.38 -19.14
N PRO A 29 -29.62 -17.70 -19.28
CA PRO A 29 -28.42 -18.24 -19.93
C PRO A 29 -28.16 -17.70 -21.35
N GLU A 30 -29.21 -17.39 -22.11
CA GLU A 30 -29.11 -16.80 -23.45
C GLU A 30 -28.60 -15.36 -23.41
N GLU A 31 -29.04 -14.57 -22.44
CA GLU A 31 -28.58 -13.20 -22.23
C GLU A 31 -27.11 -13.17 -21.79
N ILE A 32 -26.70 -14.10 -20.92
CA ILE A 32 -25.30 -14.26 -20.51
C ILE A 32 -24.42 -14.60 -21.72
N ARG A 33 -24.88 -15.53 -22.57
CA ARG A 33 -24.17 -15.91 -23.80
C ARG A 33 -24.00 -14.69 -24.71
N ASP A 34 -25.08 -13.98 -25.01
CA ASP A 34 -25.05 -12.87 -25.97
C ASP A 34 -24.20 -11.70 -25.42
N PHE A 35 -24.26 -11.46 -24.12
CA PHE A 35 -23.41 -10.48 -23.43
C PHE A 35 -21.92 -10.85 -23.51
N LEU A 36 -21.56 -12.12 -23.26
CA LEU A 36 -20.17 -12.56 -23.35
C LEU A 36 -19.64 -12.53 -24.78
N ILE A 37 -20.46 -12.90 -25.76
CA ILE A 37 -20.10 -12.81 -27.18
C ILE A 37 -19.82 -11.35 -27.55
N ASP A 38 -20.75 -10.42 -27.26
CA ASP A 38 -20.55 -8.99 -27.54
C ASP A 38 -19.29 -8.43 -26.84
N TYR A 39 -19.05 -8.83 -25.59
CA TYR A 39 -17.85 -8.40 -24.87
C TYR A 39 -16.55 -8.87 -25.55
N HIS A 40 -16.45 -10.15 -25.92
CA HIS A 40 -15.25 -10.69 -26.56
C HIS A 40 -15.09 -10.21 -28.00
N ASP A 41 -16.17 -10.06 -28.75
CA ASP A 41 -16.16 -9.51 -30.11
C ASP A 41 -15.63 -8.07 -30.10
N ARG A 42 -16.02 -7.25 -29.11
CA ARG A 42 -15.47 -5.89 -28.95
C ARG A 42 -13.98 -5.88 -28.65
N ILE A 43 -13.48 -6.81 -27.83
CA ILE A 43 -12.03 -6.95 -27.60
C ILE A 43 -11.34 -7.32 -28.92
N TYR A 44 -11.91 -8.27 -29.67
CA TYR A 44 -11.40 -8.68 -30.97
C TYR A 44 -11.34 -7.50 -31.95
N ASP A 45 -12.43 -6.75 -32.13
CA ASP A 45 -12.49 -5.59 -33.04
C ASP A 45 -11.53 -4.45 -32.67
N LEU A 46 -11.22 -4.30 -31.38
CA LEU A 46 -10.26 -3.31 -30.91
C LEU A 46 -8.81 -3.72 -31.20
N LEU A 47 -8.52 -5.02 -31.16
CA LEU A 47 -7.16 -5.58 -31.21
C LEU A 47 -6.77 -6.21 -32.55
N ASP A 48 -7.72 -6.69 -33.36
CA ASP A 48 -7.49 -7.31 -34.66
C ASP A 48 -7.17 -6.23 -35.71
N ARG A 49 -5.98 -5.67 -35.59
CA ARG A 49 -5.46 -4.62 -36.46
C ARG A 49 -4.04 -4.96 -36.87
N GLU A 50 -3.65 -4.62 -38.09
CA GLU A 50 -2.28 -4.83 -38.58
C GLU A 50 -1.24 -4.18 -37.66
N GLU A 51 -1.57 -3.03 -37.06
CA GLU A 51 -0.73 -2.34 -36.09
C GLU A 51 -0.36 -3.22 -34.90
N PHE A 52 -1.25 -4.12 -34.46
CA PHE A 52 -1.03 -5.05 -33.35
C PHE A 52 -0.72 -6.47 -33.79
N SER A 53 -0.65 -6.75 -35.09
CA SER A 53 -0.25 -8.06 -35.59
C SER A 53 1.27 -8.28 -35.42
N PRO A 54 1.74 -9.52 -35.10
CA PRO A 54 0.96 -10.70 -34.79
C PRO A 54 0.37 -10.66 -33.38
N VAL A 55 -0.93 -10.94 -33.27
CA VAL A 55 -1.68 -11.03 -32.02
C VAL A 55 -2.57 -12.27 -32.06
N GLU A 56 -2.59 -13.03 -30.97
CA GLU A 56 -3.51 -14.14 -30.75
C GLU A 56 -4.45 -13.78 -29.60
N ILE A 57 -5.76 -13.93 -29.80
CA ILE A 57 -6.80 -13.57 -28.83
C ILE A 57 -7.60 -14.84 -28.52
N GLU A 58 -7.59 -15.26 -27.25
CA GLU A 58 -8.21 -16.49 -26.77
C GLU A 58 -9.08 -16.21 -25.53
N PRO A 59 -10.42 -16.18 -25.67
CA PRO A 59 -11.33 -16.14 -24.53
C PRO A 59 -11.18 -17.38 -23.64
N PHE A 60 -11.24 -17.19 -22.32
CA PHE A 60 -11.20 -18.29 -21.35
C PHE A 60 -12.01 -17.98 -20.09
N ALA A 61 -12.44 -19.03 -19.38
CA ALA A 61 -13.15 -18.95 -18.10
C ALA A 61 -14.43 -18.08 -18.06
N GLY A 62 -15.01 -17.72 -19.22
CA GLY A 62 -16.23 -16.90 -19.31
C GLY A 62 -15.90 -15.48 -19.74
N ASP A 63 -15.56 -14.62 -18.78
CA ASP A 63 -15.29 -13.18 -18.95
C ASP A 63 -13.79 -12.83 -19.06
N GLY A 64 -12.92 -13.82 -18.90
CA GLY A 64 -11.48 -13.69 -19.10
C GLY A 64 -11.08 -13.76 -20.57
N CYS A 65 -10.05 -13.01 -20.96
CA CYS A 65 -9.45 -13.12 -22.28
C CYS A 65 -7.92 -13.04 -22.19
N LEU A 66 -7.27 -14.00 -22.88
CA LEU A 66 -5.84 -14.11 -23.01
C LEU A 66 -5.44 -13.54 -24.37
N VAL A 67 -4.54 -12.56 -24.35
CA VAL A 67 -3.99 -11.97 -25.57
C VAL A 67 -2.48 -12.15 -25.59
N ILE A 68 -1.94 -12.66 -26.68
CA ILE A 68 -0.51 -12.91 -26.85
C ILE A 68 0.00 -12.09 -28.03
N PHE A 69 1.02 -11.28 -27.79
CA PHE A 69 1.72 -10.52 -28.81
C PHE A 69 3.07 -11.17 -29.11
N ASP A 70 3.19 -11.73 -30.31
CA ASP A 70 4.43 -12.31 -30.82
C ASP A 70 5.34 -11.22 -31.42
N LYS A 71 6.64 -11.50 -31.47
CA LYS A 71 7.58 -10.64 -32.18
C LYS A 71 7.42 -10.76 -33.68
N ARG A 72 7.41 -9.63 -34.38
CA ARG A 72 7.58 -9.60 -35.84
C ARG A 72 8.98 -10.05 -36.23
N PRO A 73 9.19 -10.52 -37.47
CA PRO A 73 10.52 -10.86 -37.97
C PRO A 73 11.49 -9.66 -37.83
N GLY A 74 12.54 -9.83 -37.02
CA GLY A 74 13.53 -8.77 -36.75
C GLY A 74 13.15 -7.74 -35.68
N GLU A 75 11.99 -7.89 -35.01
CA GLU A 75 11.54 -7.00 -33.94
C GLU A 75 12.31 -7.25 -32.63
N ASP A 76 12.72 -6.17 -31.98
CA ASP A 76 13.36 -6.21 -30.66
C ASP A 76 12.31 -6.27 -29.53
N ARG A 77 12.76 -6.39 -28.27
CA ARG A 77 11.85 -6.34 -27.12
C ARG A 77 11.07 -5.03 -27.05
N SER A 78 11.70 -3.92 -27.46
CA SER A 78 11.07 -2.61 -27.44
C SER A 78 9.84 -2.53 -28.34
N GLY A 79 9.93 -3.07 -29.56
CA GLY A 79 8.83 -3.09 -30.52
C GLY A 79 7.61 -3.81 -29.97
N VAL A 80 7.78 -5.08 -29.58
CA VAL A 80 6.66 -5.89 -29.07
C VAL A 80 6.07 -5.32 -27.78
N CYS A 81 6.90 -4.82 -26.84
CA CYS A 81 6.42 -4.20 -25.61
C CYS A 81 5.63 -2.92 -25.86
N SER A 82 6.11 -2.06 -26.76
CA SER A 82 5.42 -0.80 -27.10
C SER A 82 4.07 -1.07 -27.75
N ARG A 83 4.02 -2.05 -28.64
CA ARG A 83 2.84 -2.43 -29.40
C ARG A 83 1.77 -3.07 -28.52
N ALA A 84 2.19 -3.98 -27.62
CA ALA A 84 1.31 -4.58 -26.63
C ALA A 84 0.78 -3.55 -25.62
N LEU A 85 1.64 -2.62 -25.16
CA LEU A 85 1.21 -1.55 -24.27
C LEU A 85 0.22 -0.60 -24.96
N LEU A 86 0.47 -0.23 -26.21
CA LEU A 86 -0.44 0.61 -27.00
C LEU A 86 -1.81 -0.06 -27.19
N ALA A 87 -1.83 -1.36 -27.52
CA ALA A 87 -3.06 -2.15 -27.58
C ALA A 87 -3.82 -2.14 -26.25
N THR A 88 -3.10 -2.27 -25.14
CA THR A 88 -3.69 -2.28 -23.79
C THR A 88 -4.23 -0.90 -23.39
N VAL A 89 -3.54 0.19 -23.75
CA VAL A 89 -4.02 1.56 -23.58
C VAL A 89 -5.30 1.79 -24.37
N ARG A 90 -5.37 1.28 -25.61
CA ARG A 90 -6.58 1.37 -26.44
C ARG A 90 -7.78 0.67 -25.78
N LEU A 91 -7.59 -0.50 -25.18
CA LEU A 91 -8.64 -1.17 -24.40
C LEU A 91 -9.07 -0.31 -23.19
N ALA A 92 -8.10 0.25 -22.45
CA ALA A 92 -8.40 1.14 -21.32
C ALA A 92 -9.18 2.40 -21.73
N GLU A 93 -8.85 3.00 -22.87
CA GLU A 93 -9.59 4.12 -23.45
C GLU A 93 -11.01 3.72 -23.84
N ALA A 94 -11.19 2.53 -24.43
CA ALA A 94 -12.52 2.00 -24.77
C ALA A 94 -13.37 1.74 -23.52
N VAL A 95 -12.77 1.30 -22.41
CA VAL A 95 -13.45 1.21 -21.11
C VAL A 95 -13.89 2.60 -20.64
N ALA A 96 -13.02 3.60 -20.74
CA ALA A 96 -13.33 4.98 -20.35
C ALA A 96 -14.44 5.60 -21.20
N ASP A 97 -14.52 5.23 -22.49
CA ASP A 97 -15.59 5.64 -23.41
C ASP A 97 -16.92 4.88 -23.21
N GLY A 98 -16.95 3.88 -22.32
CA GLY A 98 -18.11 3.00 -22.15
C GLY A 98 -18.35 2.06 -23.35
N LEU A 99 -17.39 1.97 -24.27
CA LEU A 99 -17.41 1.03 -25.39
C LEU A 99 -17.05 -0.38 -24.96
N LEU A 100 -16.30 -0.54 -23.87
CA LEU A 100 -15.98 -1.84 -23.28
C LEU A 100 -16.45 -1.86 -21.82
N ALA A 101 -16.91 -3.02 -21.35
CA ALA A 101 -17.17 -3.21 -19.93
C ALA A 101 -15.88 -2.96 -19.13
N VAL A 102 -16.00 -2.51 -17.88
CA VAL A 102 -14.82 -2.29 -17.04
C VAL A 102 -14.00 -3.58 -16.92
N THR A 103 -12.78 -3.54 -17.43
CA THR A 103 -11.88 -4.69 -17.56
C THR A 103 -10.55 -4.40 -16.91
N ARG A 104 -10.05 -5.35 -16.13
CA ARG A 104 -8.71 -5.32 -15.53
C ARG A 104 -7.73 -6.00 -16.48
N MET A 105 -6.50 -5.49 -16.52
CA MET A 105 -5.51 -5.85 -17.53
C MET A 105 -4.13 -6.03 -16.89
N GLY A 106 -3.63 -7.27 -16.88
CA GLY A 106 -2.29 -7.64 -16.43
C GLY A 106 -1.38 -7.92 -17.61
N LEU A 107 -0.30 -7.14 -17.75
CA LEU A 107 0.60 -7.22 -18.90
C LEU A 107 2.01 -7.69 -18.47
N LEU A 108 2.55 -8.72 -19.14
CA LEU A 108 3.82 -9.34 -18.78
C LEU A 108 4.65 -9.71 -20.01
N LEU A 109 5.94 -9.34 -20.02
CA LEU A 109 6.90 -9.94 -20.96
C LEU A 109 7.41 -11.27 -20.39
N GLY A 110 7.24 -12.37 -21.13
CA GLY A 110 7.62 -13.69 -20.65
C GLY A 110 7.90 -14.69 -21.76
N THR A 111 8.26 -15.91 -21.37
CA THR A 111 8.46 -17.02 -22.30
C THR A 111 7.30 -18.01 -22.23
N ILE A 112 6.94 -18.55 -23.39
CA ILE A 112 5.93 -19.61 -23.54
C ILE A 112 6.47 -20.73 -24.43
N THR A 113 5.96 -21.93 -24.22
CA THR A 113 6.24 -23.11 -25.05
C THR A 113 4.90 -23.70 -25.50
N GLU A 114 4.87 -24.20 -26.72
CA GLU A 114 3.69 -24.89 -27.24
C GLU A 114 3.93 -26.38 -27.35
N ALA A 115 2.95 -27.16 -26.93
CA ALA A 115 2.98 -28.60 -27.09
C ALA A 115 1.59 -29.11 -27.42
N ARG A 116 1.53 -30.17 -28.24
CA ARG A 116 0.27 -30.79 -28.61
C ARG A 116 -0.27 -31.61 -27.45
N LEU A 117 -1.36 -31.15 -26.85
CA LEU A 117 -2.11 -31.86 -25.81
C LEU A 117 -3.35 -32.49 -26.43
N GLY A 118 -3.28 -33.80 -26.68
CA GLY A 118 -4.32 -34.53 -27.42
C GLY A 118 -4.48 -34.00 -28.86
N ASN A 119 -5.66 -33.47 -29.16
CA ASN A 119 -6.01 -32.93 -30.48
C ASN A 119 -5.79 -31.41 -30.61
N ARG A 120 -5.42 -30.72 -29.53
CA ARG A 120 -5.23 -29.26 -29.53
C ARG A 120 -3.76 -28.91 -29.32
N MET A 121 -3.34 -27.75 -29.83
CA MET A 121 -2.10 -27.13 -29.39
C MET A 121 -2.38 -26.42 -28.08
N ALA A 122 -1.62 -26.73 -27.04
CA ALA A 122 -1.73 -26.09 -25.74
C ALA A 122 -0.48 -25.26 -25.47
N LYS A 123 -0.67 -24.11 -24.85
CA LYS A 123 0.37 -23.17 -24.48
C LYS A 123 0.73 -23.38 -23.00
N PHE A 124 2.01 -23.42 -22.71
CA PHE A 124 2.54 -23.67 -21.37
C PHE A 124 3.56 -22.60 -21.01
N GLY A 125 3.57 -22.17 -19.76
CA GLY A 125 4.56 -21.22 -19.25
C GLY A 125 4.18 -20.69 -17.88
N ALA A 126 5.16 -20.53 -17.00
CA ALA A 126 4.96 -19.87 -15.70
C ALA A 126 4.49 -18.40 -15.88
N SER A 127 4.84 -17.80 -17.02
CA SER A 127 4.45 -16.45 -17.43
C SER A 127 2.92 -16.23 -17.38
N PHE A 128 2.10 -17.23 -17.73
CA PHE A 128 0.64 -17.08 -17.65
C PHE A 128 0.15 -16.88 -16.21
N ALA A 129 0.71 -17.62 -15.24
CA ALA A 129 0.34 -17.49 -13.84
C ALA A 129 0.73 -16.12 -13.27
N VAL A 130 1.86 -15.57 -13.73
CA VAL A 130 2.31 -14.23 -13.33
C VAL A 130 1.43 -13.14 -13.96
N ALA A 131 1.11 -13.25 -15.26
CA ALA A 131 0.22 -12.30 -15.93
C ALA A 131 -1.18 -12.27 -15.32
N ASN A 132 -1.74 -13.45 -14.99
CA ASN A 132 -3.00 -13.57 -14.26
C ASN A 132 -2.94 -12.88 -12.89
N ARG A 133 -1.82 -13.05 -12.18
CA ARG A 133 -1.65 -12.38 -10.89
C ARG A 133 -1.53 -10.86 -11.01
N LEU A 134 -0.89 -10.34 -12.06
CA LEU A 134 -0.87 -8.90 -12.32
C LEU A 134 -2.26 -8.34 -12.58
N GLU A 135 -3.10 -9.09 -13.30
CA GLU A 135 -4.52 -8.76 -13.48
C GLU A 135 -5.24 -8.75 -12.12
N GLU A 136 -5.09 -9.78 -11.29
CA GLU A 136 -5.74 -9.82 -9.96
C GLU A 136 -5.31 -8.63 -9.07
N LEU A 137 -4.02 -8.26 -9.14
CA LEU A 137 -3.48 -7.11 -8.43
C LEU A 137 -4.07 -5.78 -8.88
N CYS A 138 -4.60 -5.68 -10.10
CA CYS A 138 -5.32 -4.50 -10.56
C CYS A 138 -6.49 -4.23 -9.61
N GLY A 139 -7.22 -5.28 -9.20
CA GLY A 139 -8.31 -5.17 -8.23
C GLY A 139 -7.83 -4.75 -6.84
N TYR A 140 -6.67 -5.24 -6.39
CA TYR A 140 -6.10 -4.88 -5.10
C TYR A 140 -5.66 -3.41 -5.05
N PHE A 141 -4.96 -2.92 -6.07
CA PHE A 141 -4.49 -1.53 -6.15
C PHE A 141 -5.53 -0.55 -6.68
N GLY A 142 -6.71 -1.03 -7.10
CA GLY A 142 -7.75 -0.22 -7.72
C GLY A 142 -7.34 0.34 -9.08
N MET A 143 -6.45 -0.35 -9.80
CA MET A 143 -5.96 0.04 -11.12
C MET A 143 -6.71 -0.72 -12.22
N GLN A 144 -6.74 -0.18 -13.43
CA GLN A 144 -7.24 -0.89 -14.63
C GLN A 144 -6.15 -1.72 -15.30
N LEU A 145 -4.94 -1.17 -15.37
CA LEU A 145 -3.76 -1.77 -16.01
C LEU A 145 -2.60 -1.90 -15.01
N LEU A 146 -1.98 -3.06 -14.94
CA LEU A 146 -0.67 -3.27 -14.31
C LEU A 146 0.26 -4.00 -15.27
N MET A 147 1.54 -3.63 -15.25
CA MET A 147 2.58 -4.25 -16.07
C MET A 147 3.84 -4.55 -15.26
N ASP A 148 4.63 -5.50 -15.75
CA ASP A 148 5.93 -5.82 -15.16
C ASP A 148 7.01 -4.78 -15.53
N ARG A 149 8.15 -4.87 -14.83
CA ARG A 149 9.28 -3.96 -15.00
C ARG A 149 9.88 -3.99 -16.40
N GLU A 150 9.94 -5.14 -17.07
CA GLU A 150 10.58 -5.25 -18.38
C GLU A 150 9.75 -4.51 -19.43
N ILE A 151 8.43 -4.62 -19.41
CA ILE A 151 7.57 -3.83 -20.30
C ILE A 151 7.72 -2.34 -20.03
N ALA A 152 7.66 -1.92 -18.76
CA ALA A 152 7.85 -0.52 -18.39
C ALA A 152 9.21 0.04 -18.86
N ARG A 153 10.25 -0.80 -18.87
CA ARG A 153 11.60 -0.46 -19.35
C ARG A 153 11.69 -0.38 -20.87
N TYR A 154 11.14 -1.36 -21.59
CA TYR A 154 11.34 -1.50 -23.03
C TYR A 154 10.33 -0.74 -23.89
N GLN A 155 9.15 -0.41 -23.35
CA GLN A 155 8.16 0.38 -24.08
C GLN A 155 8.74 1.75 -24.50
N LYS A 156 8.25 2.25 -25.64
CA LYS A 156 8.55 3.59 -26.15
C LYS A 156 7.25 4.39 -26.24
N GLY A 157 7.34 5.67 -25.93
CA GLY A 157 6.22 6.63 -26.08
C GLY A 157 5.45 6.93 -24.79
N PHE A 158 5.48 6.06 -23.79
CA PHE A 158 4.72 6.25 -22.54
C PHE A 158 5.57 6.55 -21.31
N ALA A 159 6.88 6.74 -21.47
CA ALA A 159 7.81 6.94 -20.37
C ALA A 159 7.42 8.06 -19.36
N PRO A 160 6.91 9.23 -19.80
CA PRO A 160 6.50 10.29 -18.87
C PRO A 160 5.31 9.93 -17.97
N TYR A 161 4.49 8.96 -18.37
CA TYR A 161 3.26 8.58 -17.67
C TYR A 161 3.42 7.34 -16.78
N LEU A 162 4.58 6.68 -16.85
CA LEU A 162 4.84 5.46 -16.09
C LEU A 162 4.95 5.77 -14.60
N VAL A 163 4.26 4.98 -13.79
CA VAL A 163 4.31 5.04 -12.34
C VAL A 163 4.62 3.68 -11.75
N ASN A 164 5.61 3.63 -10.86
CA ASN A 164 5.85 2.45 -10.02
C ASN A 164 4.78 2.38 -8.93
N ILE A 165 4.01 1.29 -8.89
CA ILE A 165 2.90 1.12 -7.94
C ILE A 165 3.35 0.44 -6.66
N ALA A 166 4.18 -0.59 -6.77
CA ALA A 166 4.63 -1.36 -5.62
C ALA A 166 5.79 -2.30 -5.99
N LYS A 167 6.48 -2.78 -4.96
CA LYS A 167 7.34 -3.96 -5.02
C LYS A 167 6.64 -5.08 -4.29
N VAL A 168 6.28 -6.16 -4.98
CA VAL A 168 5.47 -7.26 -4.44
C VAL A 168 6.18 -8.60 -4.61
N SER A 169 6.05 -9.50 -3.63
CA SER A 169 6.34 -10.92 -3.83
C SER A 169 5.08 -11.67 -4.17
N LEU A 170 5.14 -12.44 -5.26
CA LEU A 170 4.09 -13.36 -5.64
C LEU A 170 4.52 -14.78 -5.25
N THR A 171 3.61 -15.58 -4.72
CA THR A 171 3.88 -17.00 -4.40
C THR A 171 4.34 -17.82 -5.61
N SER A 172 4.00 -17.37 -6.82
CA SER A 172 4.38 -17.96 -8.10
C SER A 172 5.74 -17.51 -8.63
N VAL A 173 6.44 -16.57 -7.97
CA VAL A 173 7.71 -16.00 -8.43
C VAL A 173 8.75 -16.05 -7.31
N GLN A 174 9.97 -16.49 -7.64
CA GLN A 174 11.05 -16.63 -6.66
C GLN A 174 11.63 -15.31 -6.16
N HIS A 175 11.32 -14.20 -6.85
CA HIS A 175 11.90 -12.88 -6.60
C HIS A 175 10.80 -11.81 -6.61
N PRO A 176 10.95 -10.75 -5.81
CA PRO A 176 10.00 -9.65 -5.77
C PRO A 176 10.05 -8.90 -7.09
N MET A 177 8.88 -8.42 -7.52
CA MET A 177 8.73 -7.68 -8.76
C MET A 177 8.21 -6.28 -8.49
N ASN A 178 8.76 -5.33 -9.23
CA ASN A 178 8.20 -3.99 -9.30
C ASN A 178 7.09 -4.01 -10.35
N ILE A 179 5.93 -3.52 -9.95
CA ILE A 179 4.76 -3.40 -10.81
C ILE A 179 4.55 -1.95 -11.20
N PHE A 180 4.19 -1.72 -12.45
CA PHE A 180 4.04 -0.39 -13.03
C PHE A 180 2.66 -0.21 -13.62
N THR A 181 2.25 1.05 -13.76
CA THR A 181 1.05 1.45 -14.48
C THR A 181 1.26 2.75 -15.27
N LEU A 182 0.23 3.20 -15.96
CA LEU A 182 0.19 4.44 -16.73
C LEU A 182 -0.87 5.40 -16.22
N TYR A 183 -0.46 6.61 -15.86
CA TYR A 183 -1.37 7.72 -15.57
C TYR A 183 -1.44 8.65 -16.78
N LYS A 184 -2.57 8.64 -17.47
CA LYS A 184 -2.84 9.46 -18.66
C LYS A 184 -4.26 10.03 -18.55
N PRO A 185 -4.58 11.22 -19.10
CA PRO A 185 -5.96 11.70 -19.13
C PRO A 185 -6.89 10.66 -19.78
N GLY A 186 -7.98 10.31 -19.09
CA GLY A 186 -8.90 9.23 -19.48
C GLY A 186 -8.56 7.83 -18.95
N LEU A 187 -7.42 7.63 -18.29
CA LEU A 187 -7.01 6.35 -17.70
C LEU A 187 -6.84 6.46 -16.17
N GLN A 188 -6.92 5.32 -15.45
CA GLN A 188 -6.58 5.21 -14.02
C GLN A 188 -7.21 6.31 -13.13
N HIS A 189 -8.51 6.54 -13.32
CA HIS A 189 -9.31 7.55 -12.61
C HIS A 189 -8.99 9.02 -12.94
N CYS A 190 -8.17 9.28 -13.95
CA CYS A 190 -7.91 10.62 -14.45
C CYS A 190 -9.01 11.05 -15.44
N PRO A 191 -9.70 12.18 -15.21
CA PRO A 191 -10.61 12.75 -16.21
C PRO A 191 -9.92 13.04 -17.54
N ARG A 192 -10.67 13.07 -18.64
CA ARG A 192 -10.11 13.36 -19.97
C ARG A 192 -9.70 14.82 -20.13
N GLU A 193 -10.42 15.72 -19.45
CA GLU A 193 -10.15 17.17 -19.47
C GLU A 193 -9.00 17.57 -18.54
N LEU A 194 -8.36 16.60 -17.87
CA LEU A 194 -7.30 16.86 -16.91
C LEU A 194 -6.08 17.50 -17.61
N ASP A 195 -5.58 18.57 -17.01
CA ASP A 195 -4.35 19.23 -17.44
C ASP A 195 -3.17 18.26 -17.35
N GLU A 196 -2.61 17.94 -18.51
CA GLU A 196 -1.52 17.00 -18.66
C GLU A 196 -0.26 17.43 -17.90
N ALA A 197 0.04 18.73 -17.84
CA ALA A 197 1.22 19.21 -17.12
C ALA A 197 1.09 18.97 -15.61
N LYS A 198 -0.12 19.18 -15.07
CA LYS A 198 -0.41 18.87 -13.66
C LYS A 198 -0.38 17.36 -13.40
N LEU A 199 -0.88 16.54 -14.33
CA LEU A 199 -0.79 15.10 -14.19
C LEU A 199 0.67 14.61 -14.17
N LEU A 200 1.51 15.12 -15.05
CA LEU A 200 2.93 14.77 -15.08
C LEU A 200 3.66 15.22 -13.80
N GLN A 201 3.27 16.36 -13.22
CA GLN A 201 3.75 16.78 -11.90
C GLN A 201 3.37 15.75 -10.81
N PHE A 202 2.12 15.28 -10.80
CA PHE A 202 1.67 14.23 -9.88
C PHE A 202 2.48 12.94 -10.07
N VAL A 203 2.67 12.50 -11.33
CA VAL A 203 3.46 11.31 -11.67
C VAL A 203 4.89 11.43 -11.13
N GLY A 204 5.51 12.59 -11.28
CA GLY A 204 6.84 12.87 -10.72
C GLY A 204 6.87 12.75 -9.19
N MET A 205 5.92 13.38 -8.50
CA MET A 205 5.81 13.31 -7.04
C MET A 205 5.60 11.88 -6.54
N LYS A 206 4.72 11.11 -7.21
CA LYS A 206 4.44 9.73 -6.86
C LYS A 206 5.66 8.83 -7.09
N ASN A 207 6.35 8.98 -8.23
CA ASN A 207 7.55 8.18 -8.50
C ASN A 207 8.69 8.45 -7.52
N GLN A 208 8.90 9.71 -7.11
CA GLN A 208 9.89 10.05 -6.07
C GLN A 208 9.59 9.35 -4.75
N ALA A 209 8.32 9.37 -4.33
CA ALA A 209 7.91 8.66 -3.13
C ALA A 209 8.09 7.14 -3.29
N MET A 210 7.71 6.59 -4.44
CA MET A 210 7.76 5.15 -4.68
C MET A 210 9.19 4.62 -4.87
N GLU A 211 10.14 5.45 -5.28
CA GLU A 211 11.57 5.09 -5.27
C GLU A 211 12.09 4.86 -3.85
N LEU A 212 11.68 5.69 -2.89
CA LEU A 212 11.93 5.47 -1.45
C LEU A 212 11.12 4.30 -0.89
N PHE A 213 10.04 3.89 -1.54
CA PHE A 213 9.28 2.72 -1.11
C PHE A 213 9.97 1.43 -1.56
N THR A 214 10.36 1.35 -2.82
CA THR A 214 10.93 0.12 -3.39
C THR A 214 12.43 -0.05 -3.12
N GLY A 215 13.12 1.06 -2.82
CA GLY A 215 14.57 1.15 -2.78
C GLY A 215 15.19 1.16 -4.19
N ASN A 216 16.37 1.74 -4.30
CA ASN A 216 17.20 1.75 -5.50
C ASN A 216 18.66 1.50 -5.14
N SER A 217 19.07 0.23 -5.12
CA SER A 217 20.43 -0.17 -4.75
C SER A 217 21.51 0.39 -5.67
N GLN A 218 21.21 0.65 -6.95
CA GLN A 218 22.16 1.25 -7.88
C GLN A 218 22.47 2.71 -7.54
N GLN A 219 21.55 3.40 -6.88
CA GLN A 219 21.71 4.77 -6.41
C GLN A 219 21.98 4.87 -4.91
N GLY A 220 22.11 3.73 -4.21
CA GLY A 220 22.30 3.69 -2.76
C GLY A 220 21.07 4.18 -1.96
N ILE A 221 19.88 4.12 -2.54
CA ILE A 221 18.62 4.51 -1.89
C ILE A 221 18.04 3.29 -1.19
N GLU A 222 17.95 3.34 0.14
CA GLU A 222 17.28 2.33 0.96
C GLU A 222 15.79 2.68 1.16
N PRO A 223 14.92 1.66 1.39
CA PRO A 223 13.52 1.90 1.68
C PRO A 223 13.28 2.76 2.94
N ASP A 224 12.47 3.81 2.84
CA ASP A 224 12.12 4.74 3.93
C ASP A 224 10.61 4.99 3.99
N PHE A 225 9.88 4.11 4.67
CA PHE A 225 8.42 4.17 4.75
C PHE A 225 7.87 5.44 5.44
N PRO A 226 8.47 5.97 6.52
CA PRO A 226 8.08 7.26 7.07
C PRO A 226 8.12 8.38 6.02
N ARG A 227 9.21 8.46 5.26
CA ARG A 227 9.36 9.49 4.23
C ARG A 227 8.42 9.26 3.06
N VAL A 228 8.20 8.01 2.65
CA VAL A 228 7.20 7.62 1.65
C VAL A 228 5.83 8.11 2.08
N ARG A 229 5.42 7.86 3.33
CA ARG A 229 4.12 8.30 3.87
C ARG A 229 3.95 9.81 3.77
N GLU A 230 4.95 10.58 4.16
CA GLU A 230 4.90 12.05 4.04
C GLU A 230 4.72 12.49 2.59
N GLN A 231 5.52 11.95 1.67
CA GLN A 231 5.48 12.33 0.25
C GLN A 231 4.19 11.89 -0.43
N LEU A 232 3.71 10.68 -0.14
CA LEU A 232 2.45 10.17 -0.67
C LEU A 232 1.24 10.94 -0.15
N LEU A 233 1.24 11.40 1.10
CA LEU A 233 0.17 12.28 1.60
C LEU A 233 0.14 13.63 0.87
N VAL A 234 1.30 14.17 0.49
CA VAL A 234 1.37 15.38 -0.33
C VAL A 234 0.88 15.10 -1.75
N ALA A 235 1.32 13.99 -2.37
CA ALA A 235 0.88 13.58 -3.70
C ALA A 235 -0.63 13.30 -3.76
N GLN A 236 -1.20 12.68 -2.72
CA GLN A 236 -2.63 12.40 -2.61
C GLN A 236 -3.47 13.69 -2.58
N ARG A 237 -3.05 14.67 -1.78
CA ARG A 237 -3.72 15.98 -1.72
C ARG A 237 -3.68 16.66 -3.08
N PHE A 238 -2.52 16.66 -3.74
CA PHE A 238 -2.38 17.24 -5.07
C PHE A 238 -3.24 16.50 -6.11
N PHE A 239 -3.29 15.16 -6.07
CA PHE A 239 -4.15 14.37 -6.96
C PHE A 239 -5.64 14.70 -6.77
N ARG A 240 -6.06 14.84 -5.51
CA ARG A 240 -7.44 15.23 -5.17
C ARG A 240 -7.76 16.65 -5.62
N GLU A 241 -6.82 17.59 -5.53
CA GLU A 241 -7.00 18.95 -6.04
C GLU A 241 -7.21 18.99 -7.56
N ILE A 242 -6.56 18.09 -8.31
CA ILE A 242 -6.64 18.08 -9.77
C ILE A 242 -7.74 17.16 -10.34
N THR A 243 -8.17 16.13 -9.62
CA THR A 243 -9.16 15.15 -10.09
C THR A 243 -10.47 15.10 -9.29
N ASP A 244 -10.55 15.79 -8.15
CA ASP A 244 -11.63 15.67 -7.14
C ASP A 244 -11.84 14.23 -6.61
N ARG A 245 -10.82 13.38 -6.74
CA ARG A 245 -10.83 11.98 -6.30
C ARG A 245 -9.53 11.62 -5.58
N GLU A 246 -9.61 10.57 -4.78
CA GLU A 246 -8.45 9.97 -4.13
C GLU A 246 -7.83 8.90 -5.05
N ASP A 247 -6.50 8.82 -5.07
CA ASP A 247 -5.80 7.76 -5.82
C ASP A 247 -5.82 6.46 -5.00
N PRO A 248 -6.48 5.38 -5.49
CA PRO A 248 -6.64 4.16 -4.71
C PRO A 248 -5.32 3.44 -4.48
N ALA A 249 -4.37 3.53 -5.41
CA ALA A 249 -3.05 2.93 -5.25
C ALA A 249 -2.25 3.60 -4.12
N ILE A 250 -2.26 4.94 -4.01
CA ILE A 250 -1.67 5.64 -2.87
C ILE A 250 -2.35 5.21 -1.57
N GLU A 251 -3.68 5.14 -1.52
CA GLU A 251 -4.38 4.69 -0.32
C GLU A 251 -3.93 3.29 0.12
N ARG A 252 -3.77 2.35 -0.82
CA ARG A 252 -3.29 0.99 -0.52
C ARG A 252 -1.88 0.99 0.07
N ILE A 253 -0.96 1.77 -0.50
CA ILE A 253 0.41 1.86 0.03
C ILE A 253 0.43 2.53 1.41
N LEU A 254 -0.38 3.58 1.62
CA LEU A 254 -0.52 4.22 2.92
C LEU A 254 -1.15 3.29 3.97
N GLU A 255 -2.09 2.43 3.59
CA GLU A 255 -2.64 1.39 4.46
C GLU A 255 -1.57 0.36 4.82
N TYR A 256 -0.80 -0.12 3.84
CA TYR A 256 0.30 -1.04 4.10
C TYR A 256 1.35 -0.43 5.05
N ILE A 257 1.76 0.82 4.84
CA ILE A 257 2.69 1.52 5.74
C ILE A 257 2.07 1.72 7.12
N ARG A 258 0.74 1.85 7.24
CA ARG A 258 0.07 1.94 8.53
C ARG A 258 0.13 0.62 9.30
N GLU A 259 -0.06 -0.51 8.61
CA GLU A 259 0.06 -1.86 9.19
C GLU A 259 1.53 -2.25 9.43
N THR A 260 2.44 -1.76 8.58
CA THR A 260 3.89 -2.04 8.61
C THR A 260 4.66 -0.71 8.55
N PRO A 261 4.86 -0.01 9.68
CA PRO A 261 5.45 1.34 9.68
C PRO A 261 6.90 1.44 9.21
N CYS A 262 7.61 0.31 9.15
CA CYS A 262 8.99 0.21 8.71
C CYS A 262 9.20 -0.97 7.75
N PRO A 263 10.14 -0.88 6.80
CA PRO A 263 10.51 -2.03 5.98
C PRO A 263 11.01 -3.16 6.87
N ALA A 264 10.53 -4.38 6.63
CA ALA A 264 11.10 -5.56 7.26
C ALA A 264 12.54 -5.80 6.77
N ASP A 265 13.36 -6.50 7.55
CA ASP A 265 14.75 -6.83 7.17
C ASP A 265 14.84 -7.54 5.81
N ASP A 266 13.82 -8.34 5.46
CA ASP A 266 13.72 -9.06 4.20
C ASP A 266 12.98 -8.28 3.10
N PHE A 267 12.53 -7.05 3.34
CA PHE A 267 11.74 -6.27 2.37
C PHE A 267 12.51 -6.01 1.07
N ASN A 268 13.82 -5.81 1.14
CA ASN A 268 14.63 -5.67 -0.07
C ASN A 268 14.61 -6.95 -0.94
N GLY A 269 14.53 -8.13 -0.32
CA GLY A 269 14.47 -9.43 -0.97
C GLY A 269 13.06 -9.96 -1.22
N CYS A 270 12.02 -9.40 -0.59
CA CYS A 270 10.64 -9.92 -0.64
C CYS A 270 9.58 -8.86 -1.00
N GLY A 271 9.87 -7.57 -0.94
CA GLY A 271 8.86 -6.54 -1.12
C GLY A 271 7.68 -6.67 -0.17
N MET A 272 6.53 -6.13 -0.59
CA MET A 272 5.26 -6.30 0.09
C MET A 272 4.82 -7.76 0.04
N LYS A 273 4.67 -8.35 1.23
CA LYS A 273 4.01 -9.65 1.41
C LYS A 273 2.51 -9.41 1.38
N LEU A 274 1.90 -9.64 0.23
CA LEU A 274 0.46 -9.60 0.08
C LEU A 274 -0.11 -10.82 0.80
N LEU A 275 -0.58 -10.63 2.04
CA LEU A 275 -1.38 -11.63 2.73
C LEU A 275 -2.57 -11.92 1.82
N GLU A 276 -2.75 -13.17 1.42
CA GLU A 276 -4.01 -13.65 0.84
C GLU A 276 -5.08 -13.54 1.95
N LYS A 277 -5.56 -12.32 2.21
CA LYS A 277 -6.69 -12.07 3.10
C LYS A 277 -7.87 -12.77 2.44
N LYS A 278 -8.20 -13.99 2.90
CA LYS A 278 -9.53 -14.58 2.74
C LYS A 278 -10.54 -13.47 3.02
N ARG A 279 -11.33 -13.13 2.00
CA ARG A 279 -12.57 -12.37 2.17
C ARG A 279 -13.39 -13.07 3.26
N ASP A 280 -13.52 -12.39 4.40
CA ASP A 280 -14.37 -12.65 5.57
C ASP A 280 -13.54 -12.52 6.84
N SER A 281 -13.14 -11.29 7.16
CA SER A 281 -12.30 -11.09 8.32
C SER A 281 -13.17 -11.07 9.59
N LEU A 282 -12.93 -12.06 10.45
CA LEU A 282 -13.24 -11.98 11.88
C LEU A 282 -12.74 -10.65 12.47
N GLY A 283 -11.69 -10.06 11.87
CA GLY A 283 -11.15 -8.74 12.14
C GLY A 283 -12.13 -7.59 11.94
N ASP A 284 -12.89 -7.54 10.83
CA ASP A 284 -13.88 -6.49 10.57
C ASP A 284 -15.04 -6.60 11.56
N ARG A 285 -15.43 -7.83 11.91
CA ARG A 285 -16.41 -8.09 12.96
C ARG A 285 -15.88 -7.71 14.33
N LEU A 286 -14.62 -8.01 14.66
CA LEU A 286 -13.95 -7.63 15.92
C LEU A 286 -13.76 -6.12 16.04
N VAL A 287 -13.42 -5.43 14.95
CA VAL A 287 -13.29 -3.98 14.87
C VAL A 287 -14.67 -3.32 14.96
N HIS A 288 -15.68 -3.87 14.32
CA HIS A 288 -17.05 -3.37 14.46
C HIS A 288 -17.59 -3.60 15.89
N LEU A 289 -17.34 -4.77 16.48
CA LEU A 289 -17.71 -5.08 17.86
C LEU A 289 -16.96 -4.17 18.85
N SER A 290 -15.66 -3.95 18.65
CA SER A 290 -14.86 -3.05 19.49
C SER A 290 -15.31 -1.60 19.39
N LYS A 291 -15.71 -1.13 18.20
CA LYS A 291 -16.31 0.19 18.00
C LYS A 291 -17.64 0.34 18.75
N GLN A 292 -18.54 -0.64 18.66
CA GLN A 292 -19.82 -0.60 19.37
C GLN A 292 -19.63 -0.70 20.89
N LEU A 293 -18.70 -1.53 21.36
CA LEU A 293 -18.34 -1.63 22.79
C LEU A 293 -17.73 -0.33 23.30
N LEU A 294 -16.78 0.27 22.57
CA LEU A 294 -16.16 1.53 22.96
C LEU A 294 -17.19 2.69 23.01
N ARG A 295 -18.13 2.71 22.06
CA ARG A 295 -19.29 3.62 22.08
C ARG A 295 -20.16 3.43 23.32
N ALA A 296 -20.43 2.19 23.71
CA ALA A 296 -21.22 1.87 24.88
C ALA A 296 -20.50 2.17 26.20
N MET A 297 -19.17 2.05 26.24
CA MET A 297 -18.35 2.30 27.43
C MET A 297 -18.12 3.78 27.70
N ASN A 298 -17.85 4.57 26.67
CA ASN A 298 -17.64 6.02 26.80
C ASN A 298 -17.89 6.72 25.46
N GLN A 299 -19.00 7.46 25.38
CA GLN A 299 -19.43 8.14 24.16
C GLN A 299 -18.45 9.22 23.70
N ASP A 300 -17.78 9.92 24.63
CA ASP A 300 -16.81 10.97 24.31
C ASP A 300 -15.51 10.38 23.76
N PHE A 301 -15.03 9.26 24.30
CA PHE A 301 -13.88 8.54 23.75
C PHE A 301 -14.18 7.93 22.39
N TYR A 302 -15.40 7.41 22.18
CA TYR A 302 -15.79 6.95 20.85
C TYR A 302 -15.85 8.10 19.85
N HIS A 303 -16.44 9.22 20.23
CA HIS A 303 -16.49 10.37 19.35
C HIS A 303 -15.07 10.87 19.02
N ALA A 304 -14.18 10.97 20.00
CA ALA A 304 -12.80 11.42 19.74
C ALA A 304 -11.97 10.39 18.96
N LEU A 305 -11.95 9.11 19.35
CA LEU A 305 -11.05 8.11 18.78
C LEU A 305 -11.57 7.49 17.48
N VAL A 306 -12.88 7.54 17.22
CA VAL A 306 -13.52 6.86 16.07
C VAL A 306 -14.22 7.82 15.12
N VAL A 307 -14.81 8.91 15.62
CA VAL A 307 -15.61 9.84 14.79
C VAL A 307 -14.82 11.08 14.36
N ASP A 308 -14.04 11.69 15.25
CA ASP A 308 -13.22 12.88 14.98
C ASP A 308 -11.72 12.54 15.00
N THR A 309 -11.23 11.89 13.94
CA THR A 309 -9.82 11.49 13.80
C THR A 309 -8.88 12.65 13.49
N LYS A 310 -9.34 13.91 13.53
CA LYS A 310 -8.49 15.08 13.27
C LYS A 310 -7.30 15.17 14.22
N TRP A 311 -7.35 14.50 15.37
CA TRP A 311 -6.23 14.45 16.30
C TRP A 311 -5.04 13.63 15.79
N GLU A 312 -5.26 12.65 14.89
CA GLU A 312 -4.19 11.79 14.36
C GLU A 312 -3.08 12.60 13.67
N LYS A 313 -3.43 13.75 13.07
CA LYS A 313 -2.48 14.62 12.39
C LYS A 313 -1.45 15.28 13.32
N TYR A 314 -1.76 15.37 14.63
CA TYR A 314 -0.84 15.95 15.63
C TYR A 314 0.20 14.93 16.10
N PHE A 315 -0.02 13.63 15.85
CA PHE A 315 0.94 12.59 16.13
C PHE A 315 1.95 12.48 14.97
N LYS A 316 3.15 13.02 15.18
CA LYS A 316 4.24 12.96 14.22
C LYS A 316 5.03 11.67 14.40
N LEU A 317 5.38 11.03 13.29
CA LEU A 317 6.20 9.83 13.33
C LEU A 317 7.66 10.23 13.60
N GLU A 318 8.31 9.58 14.55
CA GLU A 318 9.75 9.71 14.80
C GLU A 318 10.40 8.32 14.79
N TRP A 319 11.55 8.20 14.14
CA TRP A 319 12.36 7.00 14.18
C TRP A 319 13.56 7.20 15.08
N ARG A 320 13.88 6.16 15.86
CA ARG A 320 15.09 6.10 16.67
C ARG A 320 15.77 4.76 16.45
N LYS A 321 17.07 4.81 16.19
CA LYS A 321 17.90 3.61 16.08
C LYS A 321 18.13 3.00 17.46
N LYS A 322 18.41 1.70 17.50
CA LYS A 322 18.85 1.01 18.70
C LYS A 322 19.99 1.77 19.39
N GLY A 323 19.82 2.04 20.68
CA GLY A 323 20.76 2.75 21.53
C GLY A 323 20.55 4.27 21.59
N GLU A 324 19.69 4.85 20.75
CA GLU A 324 19.39 6.28 20.81
C GLU A 324 18.51 6.62 22.02
N ILE A 325 18.77 7.79 22.62
CA ILE A 325 17.99 8.32 23.73
C ILE A 325 16.74 8.99 23.18
N ILE A 326 15.58 8.52 23.61
CA ILE A 326 14.26 9.04 23.24
C ILE A 326 13.84 10.17 24.20
N ILE A 327 14.01 9.91 25.50
CA ILE A 327 13.71 10.86 26.59
C ILE A 327 14.89 10.85 27.54
N LYS A 328 15.28 12.02 28.06
CA LYS A 328 16.31 12.13 29.10
C LYS A 328 15.68 12.47 30.44
N ILE A 329 16.12 11.80 31.52
CA ILE A 329 15.70 12.12 32.89
C ILE A 329 15.97 13.61 33.22
N ASP A 330 15.08 14.19 34.04
CA ASP A 330 15.07 15.60 34.47
C ASP A 330 14.93 16.65 33.36
N SER A 331 14.78 16.24 32.09
CA SER A 331 14.49 17.16 31.02
C SER A 331 13.07 17.73 31.14
N LEU A 332 12.85 18.88 30.52
CA LEU A 332 11.49 19.39 30.30
C LEU A 332 10.75 18.47 29.32
N PRO A 333 9.43 18.29 29.46
CA PRO A 333 8.63 17.47 28.58
C PRO A 333 8.36 18.20 27.25
N ASP A 334 8.78 17.58 26.16
CA ASP A 334 8.66 18.04 24.78
C ASP A 334 7.58 17.29 23.98
N GLY A 335 6.98 16.26 24.58
CA GLY A 335 5.86 15.52 24.02
C GLY A 335 5.49 14.25 24.80
N ILE A 336 4.41 13.62 24.36
CA ILE A 336 4.01 12.26 24.77
C ILE A 336 4.27 11.33 23.60
N TYR A 337 4.77 10.14 23.90
CA TYR A 337 5.20 9.18 22.89
C TYR A 337 4.31 7.94 22.95
N TYR A 338 3.97 7.42 21.78
CA TYR A 338 3.37 6.10 21.62
C TYR A 338 4.35 5.23 20.83
N LEU A 339 4.68 4.06 21.37
CA LEU A 339 5.58 3.09 20.71
C LEU A 339 4.77 2.28 19.69
N ASP A 340 4.94 2.57 18.41
CA ASP A 340 4.22 1.89 17.32
C ASP A 340 4.88 0.53 17.00
N SER A 341 6.21 0.48 17.01
CA SER A 341 7.00 -0.72 16.73
C SER A 341 8.33 -0.71 17.50
N GLY A 342 8.83 -1.91 17.80
CA GLY A 342 10.08 -2.15 18.53
C GLY A 342 9.92 -2.18 20.05
N THR A 343 11.05 -2.16 20.76
CA THR A 343 11.10 -2.11 22.23
C THR A 343 12.04 -1.01 22.71
N ALA A 344 11.70 -0.41 23.85
CA ALA A 344 12.53 0.59 24.52
C ALA A 344 12.71 0.21 25.99
N THR A 345 13.77 0.69 26.62
CA THR A 345 14.04 0.48 28.05
C THR A 345 14.08 1.80 28.79
N THR A 346 13.48 1.82 29.98
CA THR A 346 13.55 2.97 30.88
C THR A 346 14.69 2.77 31.87
N VAL A 347 15.58 3.73 32.02
CA VAL A 347 16.69 3.70 32.96
C VAL A 347 16.63 4.87 33.94
N ASN A 348 17.05 4.64 35.19
CA ASN A 348 17.13 5.69 36.22
C ASN A 348 18.43 6.51 36.09
N SER A 349 18.61 7.49 36.99
CA SER A 349 19.83 8.33 37.07
C SER A 349 21.10 7.52 37.36
N LYS A 350 20.98 6.34 37.98
CA LYS A 350 22.08 5.40 38.28
C LYS A 350 22.38 4.44 37.12
N GLY A 351 21.64 4.51 36.01
CA GLY A 351 21.79 3.64 34.84
C GLY A 351 21.15 2.26 34.96
N GLU A 352 20.37 2.02 36.01
CA GLU A 352 19.67 0.75 36.24
C GLU A 352 18.39 0.70 35.40
N VAL A 353 18.11 -0.45 34.78
CA VAL A 353 16.91 -0.66 33.97
C VAL A 353 15.70 -0.82 34.90
N LEU A 354 14.75 0.10 34.79
CA LEU A 354 13.51 0.10 35.57
C LEU A 354 12.42 -0.77 34.95
N SER A 355 12.29 -0.73 33.62
CA SER A 355 11.24 -1.45 32.88
C SER A 355 11.53 -1.49 31.38
N THR A 356 10.86 -2.40 30.68
CA THR A 356 10.83 -2.48 29.22
C THR A 356 9.47 -1.99 28.72
N ILE A 357 9.50 -1.14 27.70
CA ILE A 357 8.34 -0.62 26.99
C ILE A 357 8.17 -1.44 25.71
N GLU A 358 7.01 -2.06 25.57
CA GLU A 358 6.62 -2.84 24.40
C GLU A 358 5.72 -2.03 23.46
N ALA A 359 5.68 -2.42 22.18
CA ALA A 359 4.81 -1.82 21.17
C ALA A 359 3.34 -1.79 21.64
N GLY A 360 2.65 -0.70 21.34
CA GLY A 360 1.31 -0.39 21.85
C GLY A 360 1.30 0.45 23.14
N SER A 361 2.47 0.67 23.76
CA SER A 361 2.57 1.45 25.00
C SER A 361 2.71 2.94 24.74
N VAL A 362 1.98 3.75 25.53
CA VAL A 362 2.20 5.21 25.66
C VAL A 362 3.26 5.45 26.73
N PHE A 363 4.16 6.42 26.57
CA PHE A 363 5.15 6.79 27.59
C PHE A 363 5.52 8.27 27.55
N GLY A 364 6.08 8.78 28.65
CA GLY A 364 6.42 10.19 28.84
C GLY A 364 5.24 11.07 29.32
N GLU A 365 4.03 10.52 29.37
CA GLU A 365 2.82 11.18 29.86
C GLU A 365 2.93 11.60 31.33
N MET A 366 3.67 10.84 32.15
CA MET A 366 3.80 11.09 33.59
C MET A 366 4.34 12.49 33.93
N ALA A 367 5.18 13.04 33.05
CA ALA A 367 5.76 14.37 33.23
C ALA A 367 4.72 15.49 33.15
N TYR A 368 3.58 15.29 32.48
CA TYR A 368 2.54 16.33 32.35
C TYR A 368 1.59 16.39 33.56
N PHE A 369 1.43 15.29 34.27
CA PHE A 369 0.48 15.17 35.38
C PHE A 369 1.17 15.20 36.75
N GLY A 370 2.48 15.47 36.80
CA GLY A 370 3.33 15.46 38.01
C GLY A 370 3.70 16.86 38.48
N GLY A 371 4.02 17.00 39.77
CA GLY A 371 4.19 18.31 40.42
C GLY A 371 5.28 19.19 39.85
N GLU A 372 6.40 18.62 39.37
CA GLU A 372 7.55 19.40 38.88
C GLU A 372 7.66 19.48 37.35
N GLN A 373 6.71 18.89 36.62
CA GLN A 373 6.76 18.80 35.15
C GLN A 373 8.13 18.38 34.58
N ARG A 374 8.76 17.35 35.17
CA ARG A 374 10.05 16.79 34.72
C ARG A 374 9.93 15.32 34.33
N ARG A 375 10.81 14.89 33.44
CA ARG A 375 10.94 13.47 33.06
C ARG A 375 11.52 12.65 34.21
N THR A 376 10.86 11.57 34.57
CA THR A 376 11.22 10.74 35.74
C THR A 376 12.21 9.62 35.43
N ALA A 377 12.47 9.33 34.15
CA ALA A 377 13.40 8.32 33.69
C ALA A 377 13.94 8.68 32.31
N THR A 378 15.12 8.15 31.98
CA THR A 378 15.65 8.18 30.61
C THR A 378 15.07 6.99 29.85
N VAL A 379 14.65 7.19 28.60
CA VAL A 379 14.14 6.13 27.74
C VAL A 379 15.09 5.94 26.58
N ILE A 380 15.55 4.71 26.36
CA ILE A 380 16.52 4.34 25.34
C ILE A 380 15.90 3.29 24.42
N ALA A 381 16.08 3.44 23.12
CA ALA A 381 15.63 2.44 22.15
C ALA A 381 16.43 1.12 22.32
N ALA A 382 15.76 0.01 22.64
CA ALA A 382 16.41 -1.29 22.82
C ALA A 382 16.53 -2.06 21.48
N THR A 383 15.59 -1.81 20.57
CA THR A 383 15.67 -2.13 19.13
C THR A 383 15.60 -0.83 18.33
N ASP A 384 15.59 -0.93 17.00
CA ASP A 384 15.06 0.18 16.19
C ASP A 384 13.58 0.34 16.52
N VAL A 385 13.13 1.59 16.74
CA VAL A 385 11.78 1.89 17.21
C VAL A 385 11.10 2.95 16.36
N VAL A 386 9.80 2.76 16.15
CA VAL A 386 8.92 3.76 15.53
C VAL A 386 8.04 4.35 16.60
N LEU A 387 8.07 5.68 16.72
CA LEU A 387 7.35 6.43 17.71
C LEU A 387 6.33 7.34 17.05
N ARG A 388 5.21 7.55 17.72
CA ARG A 388 4.30 8.65 17.41
C ARG A 388 4.39 9.66 18.54
N LYS A 389 4.94 10.84 18.24
CA LYS A 389 5.09 11.94 19.19
C LYS A 389 3.93 12.92 19.05
N LEU A 390 3.24 13.16 20.16
CA LEU A 390 2.33 14.29 20.33
C LEU A 390 3.10 15.40 21.05
N ALA A 391 3.32 16.53 20.37
CA ALA A 391 4.06 17.66 20.93
C ALA A 391 3.30 18.35 22.08
N THR A 392 4.02 18.95 23.02
CA THR A 392 3.44 19.65 24.17
C THR A 392 2.42 20.74 23.76
N GLU A 393 2.70 21.46 22.67
CA GLU A 393 1.86 22.56 22.19
C GLU A 393 0.52 22.05 21.63
N ASP A 394 0.53 20.87 21.03
CA ASP A 394 -0.67 20.23 20.46
C ASP A 394 -1.45 19.45 21.53
N PHE A 395 -0.77 18.98 22.58
CA PHE A 395 -1.37 18.24 23.68
C PHE A 395 -2.52 19.01 24.37
N HIS A 396 -2.33 20.31 24.61
CA HIS A 396 -3.35 21.18 25.23
C HIS A 396 -4.61 21.38 24.36
N ARG A 397 -4.54 21.06 23.07
CA ARG A 397 -5.66 21.23 22.13
C ARG A 397 -6.57 20.00 22.06
N LEU A 398 -6.25 18.93 22.79
CA LEU A 398 -6.91 17.62 22.71
C LEU A 398 -7.43 17.17 24.10
N PRO A 399 -8.49 17.81 24.66
CA PRO A 399 -8.94 17.56 26.03
C PRO A 399 -9.37 16.10 26.29
N VAL A 400 -9.95 15.44 25.29
CA VAL A 400 -10.34 14.02 25.43
C VAL A 400 -9.12 13.10 25.51
N ILE A 401 -8.08 13.38 24.72
CA ILE A 401 -6.81 12.63 24.75
C ILE A 401 -6.07 12.89 26.08
N MET A 402 -6.17 14.12 26.60
CA MET A 402 -5.63 14.48 27.92
C MET A 402 -6.22 13.62 29.03
N ASN A 403 -7.55 13.43 29.06
CA ASN A 403 -8.21 12.55 30.03
C ASN A 403 -7.74 11.08 29.93
N ILE A 404 -7.45 10.59 28.71
CA ILE A 404 -6.94 9.22 28.52
C ILE A 404 -5.53 9.09 29.11
N PHE A 405 -4.63 10.02 28.77
CA PHE A 405 -3.26 9.99 29.26
C PHE A 405 -3.17 10.24 30.75
N GLU A 406 -4.07 11.04 31.32
CA GLU A 406 -4.17 11.22 32.77
C GLU A 406 -4.50 9.88 33.46
N ARG A 407 -5.48 9.13 32.94
CA ARG A 407 -5.84 7.81 33.49
C ARG A 407 -4.68 6.82 33.42
N ILE A 408 -3.92 6.83 32.32
CA ILE A 408 -2.71 6.00 32.15
C ILE A 408 -1.64 6.40 33.17
N ALA A 409 -1.39 7.71 33.33
CA ALA A 409 -0.43 8.24 34.30
C ALA A 409 -0.79 7.84 35.75
N MET A 410 -2.08 7.94 36.10
CA MET A 410 -2.58 7.56 37.41
C MET A 410 -2.42 6.06 37.69
N ALA A 411 -2.72 5.20 36.71
CA ALA A 411 -2.54 3.75 36.83
C ALA A 411 -1.07 3.39 37.10
N ARG A 412 -0.15 3.94 36.30
CA ARG A 412 1.30 3.72 36.46
C ARG A 412 1.84 4.21 37.78
N ARG A 413 1.37 5.35 38.29
CA ARG A 413 1.76 5.82 39.63
C ARG A 413 1.37 4.84 40.73
N ARG A 414 0.20 4.21 40.63
CA ARG A 414 -0.23 3.19 41.60
C ARG A 414 0.65 1.96 41.53
N GLU A 415 1.01 1.51 40.33
CA GLU A 415 1.92 0.37 40.12
C GLU A 415 3.31 0.64 40.70
N ILE A 416 3.88 1.83 40.45
CA ILE A 416 5.17 2.25 41.02
C ILE A 416 5.10 2.36 42.56
N ALA A 417 4.00 2.88 43.10
CA ALA A 417 3.80 2.95 44.55
C ALA A 417 3.65 1.57 45.21
N SER A 418 3.06 0.60 44.51
CA SER A 418 2.87 -0.78 45.00
C SER A 418 4.10 -1.67 44.87
N SER A 419 5.00 -1.39 43.93
CA SER A 419 6.17 -2.24 43.61
C SER A 419 7.38 -2.02 44.53
N GLY A 420 7.27 -1.22 45.58
CA GLY A 420 8.31 -1.04 46.61
C GLY A 420 9.57 -0.29 46.15
N ASN A 421 9.79 -0.15 44.84
CA ASN A 421 10.77 0.76 44.25
C ASN A 421 10.27 2.20 44.40
N ARG A 422 10.45 2.77 45.59
CA ARG A 422 10.51 4.23 45.69
C ARG A 422 11.74 4.65 44.90
N PRO A 423 11.63 5.45 43.81
CA PRO A 423 12.78 6.23 43.41
C PRO A 423 13.19 7.03 44.65
N GLU A 424 14.44 6.90 45.08
CA GLU A 424 14.97 7.62 46.25
C GLU A 424 14.87 9.14 46.09
N ASP A 425 14.57 9.63 44.89
CA ASP A 425 14.26 11.02 44.60
C ASP A 425 12.77 11.32 44.76
N LYS A 426 12.38 11.69 45.99
CA LYS A 426 11.16 12.46 46.23
C LYS A 426 11.47 13.96 46.07
N ALA A 427 10.80 14.61 45.14
CA ALA A 427 10.13 15.86 45.46
C ALA A 427 8.68 15.49 45.83
N ALA A 428 8.39 15.46 47.13
CA ALA A 428 7.03 15.30 47.62
C ALA A 428 6.22 16.56 47.29
N SER A 429 5.12 16.46 46.54
CA SER A 429 4.12 17.53 46.46
C SER A 429 2.75 17.01 46.02
N GLN A 430 1.70 17.59 46.61
CA GLN A 430 0.28 17.25 46.45
C GLN A 430 -0.26 17.50 45.03
N PRO A 431 -1.36 16.85 44.62
CA PRO A 431 -1.97 17.06 43.31
C PRO A 431 -2.46 18.51 43.15
N VAL A 432 -2.15 19.11 42.00
CA VAL A 432 -2.67 20.41 41.58
C VAL A 432 -3.98 20.18 40.82
N ALA A 433 -5.04 20.87 41.21
CA ALA A 433 -6.30 20.90 40.47
C ALA A 433 -6.15 21.81 39.25
N PHE A 434 -6.47 21.30 38.06
CA PHE A 434 -6.65 22.12 36.87
C PHE A 434 -8.09 22.62 36.84
N ASN A 435 -8.27 23.96 36.82
CA ASN A 435 -9.55 24.62 36.54
C ASN A 435 -9.81 24.67 35.04
#